data_AF-A0A7K5TE57-F1
#
_entry.id   AF-A0A7K5TE57-F1
#
_cell.length_a   1.000
_cell.length_b   1.000
_cell.length_c   1.000
_cell.angle_alpha   90.00
_cell.angle_beta   90.00
_cell.angle_gamma   90.00
#
_symmetry.space_group_name_H-M   'P 1'
#
loop_
_entity.id
_entity.type
_entity.pdbx_description
1 polymer ?
#
loop_
_entity_poly.entity_id
_entity_poly.type
_entity_poly.pdbx_seq_one_letter_code
_entity_poly.pdbx_strand_id
1 'polypeptide(L)'
;YLRTFIYPFFTRGRPFPLQLLFFGMLFCIYNGFLQGYYLIYCAEYPNDWCTDIRFTSGLLLFLLGMGINIHSDLLLRQLRKPGEVTYKIPQGGLFTYVSGANYFGEIVEWFGFAIATWSLPAFAFAFFTLCCIGPRAYHHHRYYLKTFTDYPKSRKALIPFVF
;
A
#
# COMPACT_ATOMS: atom_id res chain seq x y z
N TYR A 1 3.70 9.44 -9.68
CA TYR A 1 5.11 9.45 -10.15
C TYR A 1 5.96 8.31 -9.58
N LEU A 2 6.06 8.14 -8.26
CA LEU A 2 6.94 7.12 -7.64
C LEU A 2 6.56 5.66 -8.01
N ARG A 3 5.27 5.33 -7.98
CA ARG A 3 4.74 3.98 -8.28
C ARG A 3 4.90 3.53 -9.74
N THR A 4 4.87 4.46 -10.69
CA THR A 4 4.84 4.12 -12.13
C THR A 4 6.23 4.21 -12.78
N PHE A 5 7.05 5.19 -12.40
CA PHE A 5 8.33 5.45 -13.07
C PHE A 5 9.55 4.97 -12.29
N ILE A 6 9.45 4.82 -10.96
CA ILE A 6 10.59 4.40 -10.13
C ILE A 6 10.37 2.99 -9.58
N TYR A 7 9.11 2.60 -9.33
CA TYR A 7 8.88 1.28 -8.78
C TYR A 7 9.22 0.13 -9.76
N PRO A 8 8.71 0.12 -11.01
CA PRO A 8 8.82 -1.04 -11.91
C PRO A 8 10.23 -1.24 -12.48
N PHE A 9 10.97 -0.16 -12.76
CA PHE A 9 12.32 -0.25 -13.33
C PHE A 9 13.35 -0.86 -12.36
N PHE A 10 13.04 -0.89 -11.06
CA PHE A 10 13.92 -1.43 -10.03
C PHE A 10 13.34 -2.65 -9.31
N THR A 11 12.21 -3.20 -9.78
CA THR A 11 11.64 -4.42 -9.18
C THR A 11 12.47 -5.65 -9.57
N ARG A 12 13.06 -6.31 -8.57
CA ARG A 12 13.83 -7.55 -8.70
C ARG A 12 12.91 -8.77 -8.49
N GLY A 13 11.89 -8.89 -9.33
CA GLY A 13 10.82 -9.90 -9.24
C GLY A 13 10.93 -11.04 -10.26
N ARG A 14 10.08 -12.06 -10.12
CA ARG A 14 9.90 -13.12 -11.13
C ARG A 14 9.10 -12.59 -12.33
N PRO A 15 9.18 -13.20 -13.52
CA PRO A 15 8.34 -12.84 -14.65
C PRO A 15 6.87 -12.84 -14.25
N PHE A 16 6.19 -11.73 -14.54
CA PHE A 16 4.82 -11.47 -14.12
C PHE A 16 3.84 -11.88 -15.24
N PRO A 17 2.72 -12.57 -14.93
CA PRO A 17 1.78 -13.00 -15.97
C PRO A 17 1.16 -11.81 -16.71
N LEU A 18 1.20 -11.83 -18.05
CA LEU A 18 0.71 -10.73 -18.90
C LEU A 18 -0.78 -10.43 -18.69
N GLN A 19 -1.60 -11.44 -18.41
CA GLN A 19 -3.02 -11.27 -18.13
C GLN A 19 -3.25 -10.40 -16.89
N LEU A 20 -2.51 -10.65 -15.80
CA LEU A 20 -2.60 -9.86 -14.57
C LEU A 20 -2.13 -8.42 -14.81
N LEU A 21 -1.14 -8.21 -15.68
CA LEU A 21 -0.68 -6.88 -16.06
C LEU A 21 -1.77 -6.11 -16.79
N PHE A 22 -2.41 -6.74 -17.77
CA PHE A 22 -3.51 -6.14 -18.54
C PHE A 22 -4.69 -5.73 -17.65
N PHE A 23 -5.16 -6.63 -16.77
CA PHE A 23 -6.21 -6.29 -15.80
C PHE A 23 -5.78 -5.18 -14.85
N GLY A 24 -4.52 -5.17 -14.40
CA GLY A 24 -3.96 -4.10 -13.58
C GLY A 24 -3.97 -2.74 -14.31
N MET A 25 -3.61 -2.71 -15.60
CA MET A 25 -3.65 -1.48 -16.40
C MET A 25 -5.08 -0.96 -16.56
N LEU A 26 -6.03 -1.83 -16.92
CA LEU A 26 -7.44 -1.45 -17.05
C LEU A 26 -8.00 -0.92 -15.74
N PHE A 27 -7.70 -1.59 -14.63
CA PHE A 27 -8.11 -1.16 -13.29
C PHE A 27 -7.55 0.23 -12.96
N CYS A 28 -6.26 0.48 -13.21
CA CYS A 28 -5.64 1.77 -12.94
C CYS A 28 -6.20 2.90 -13.81
N ILE A 29 -6.47 2.63 -15.09
CA ILE A 29 -7.09 3.62 -16.00
C ILE A 29 -8.49 3.97 -15.52
N TYR A 30 -9.31 2.96 -15.24
CA TYR A 30 -10.68 3.16 -14.79
C TYR A 30 -10.72 3.87 -13.44
N ASN A 31 -9.91 3.43 -12.48
CA ASN A 31 -9.85 4.05 -11.15
C ASN A 31 -9.36 5.50 -11.24
N GLY A 32 -8.27 5.75 -11.98
CA GLY A 32 -7.75 7.11 -12.17
C GLY A 32 -8.77 8.05 -12.84
N PHE A 33 -9.48 7.56 -13.86
CA PHE A 33 -10.55 8.31 -14.49
C PHE A 33 -11.71 8.58 -13.53
N LEU A 34 -12.16 7.56 -12.78
CA LEU A 34 -13.26 7.70 -11.82
C LEU A 34 -12.94 8.71 -10.72
N GLN A 35 -11.75 8.64 -10.11
CA GLN A 35 -11.33 9.59 -9.09
C GLN A 35 -11.19 11.00 -9.68
N GLY A 36 -10.53 11.13 -10.84
CA GLY A 36 -10.33 12.43 -11.48
C GLY A 36 -11.65 13.08 -11.88
N TYR A 37 -12.55 12.32 -12.49
CA TYR A 37 -13.87 12.80 -12.89
C TYR A 37 -14.68 13.25 -11.67
N TYR A 38 -14.72 12.45 -10.61
CA TYR A 38 -15.48 12.80 -9.40
C TYR A 38 -14.92 14.07 -8.74
N LEU A 39 -13.60 14.18 -8.60
CA LEU A 39 -12.97 15.33 -7.96
C LEU A 39 -13.13 16.64 -8.73
N ILE A 40 -13.19 16.59 -10.06
CA ILE A 40 -13.30 17.78 -10.91
C ILE A 40 -14.76 18.19 -11.10
N TYR A 41 -15.67 17.23 -11.33
CA TYR A 41 -17.03 17.52 -11.79
C TYR A 41 -18.11 17.26 -10.74
N CYS A 42 -17.85 16.48 -9.70
CA CYS A 42 -18.87 16.07 -8.72
C CYS A 42 -18.58 16.54 -7.29
N ALA A 43 -17.32 16.72 -6.93
CA ALA A 43 -16.94 17.10 -5.58
C ALA A 43 -17.09 18.61 -5.38
N GLU A 44 -17.99 18.98 -4.48
CA GLU A 44 -18.16 20.36 -4.04
C GLU A 44 -17.51 20.52 -2.65
N TYR A 45 -16.49 21.36 -2.57
CA TYR A 45 -15.77 21.63 -1.33
C TYR A 45 -16.06 23.05 -0.84
N PRO A 46 -16.29 23.24 0.48
CA PRO A 46 -16.32 24.56 1.10
C PRO A 46 -15.00 25.34 0.90
N ASN A 47 -15.06 26.67 0.95
CA ASN A 47 -13.87 27.53 0.80
C ASN A 47 -12.81 27.29 1.89
N ASP A 48 -13.25 26.84 3.07
CA ASP A 48 -12.43 26.53 4.24
C ASP A 48 -11.99 25.06 4.31
N TRP A 49 -12.21 24.27 3.24
CA TRP A 49 -11.88 22.85 3.21
C TRP A 49 -10.42 22.55 3.53
N CYS A 50 -9.49 23.38 3.07
CA CYS A 50 -8.05 23.21 3.34
C CYS A 50 -7.70 23.27 4.84
N THR A 51 -8.51 23.95 5.65
CA THR A 51 -8.34 24.04 7.11
C THR A 51 -9.24 23.07 7.88
N ASP A 52 -10.15 22.38 7.19
CA ASP A 52 -11.03 21.40 7.81
C ASP A 52 -10.23 20.25 8.42
N ILE A 53 -10.70 19.74 9.56
CA ILE A 53 -10.08 18.61 10.26
C ILE A 53 -10.01 17.37 9.38
N ARG A 54 -10.99 17.15 8.49
CA ARG A 54 -11.02 16.03 7.55
C ARG A 54 -9.89 16.15 6.54
N PHE A 55 -9.73 17.30 5.92
CA PHE A 55 -8.66 17.50 4.94
C PHE A 55 -7.27 17.39 5.59
N THR A 56 -7.06 18.10 6.70
CA THR A 56 -5.76 18.11 7.40
C THR A 56 -5.39 16.74 7.97
N SER A 57 -6.31 16.05 8.66
CA SER A 57 -6.07 14.70 9.17
C SER A 57 -5.89 13.67 8.05
N GLY A 58 -6.71 13.75 6.99
CA GLY A 58 -6.61 12.89 5.82
C GLY A 58 -5.28 13.05 5.08
N LEU A 59 -4.81 14.29 4.89
CA LEU A 59 -3.52 14.59 4.29
C LEU A 59 -2.36 14.08 5.14
N LEU A 60 -2.41 14.26 6.47
CA LEU A 60 -1.40 13.72 7.38
C LEU A 60 -1.35 12.19 7.31
N LEU A 61 -2.50 11.52 7.32
CA LEU A 61 -2.59 10.06 7.17
C LEU A 61 -2.06 9.61 5.81
N PHE A 62 -2.38 10.32 4.73
CA PHE A 62 -1.89 10.02 3.39
C PHE A 62 -0.35 10.05 3.34
N LEU A 63 0.25 11.15 3.84
CA LEU A 63 1.70 11.33 3.87
C LEU A 63 2.38 10.30 4.77
N LEU A 64 1.80 9.98 5.92
CA LEU A 64 2.31 8.96 6.84
C LEU A 64 2.26 7.56 6.20
N GLY A 65 1.14 7.19 5.59
CA GLY A 65 0.97 5.93 4.88
C GLY A 65 1.95 5.78 3.72
N MET A 66 2.07 6.84 2.90
CA MET A 66 3.03 6.91 1.79
C MET A 66 4.48 6.77 2.30
N GLY A 67 4.83 7.45 3.39
CA GLY A 67 6.15 7.34 4.02
C GLY A 67 6.48 5.92 4.48
N ILE A 68 5.53 5.25 5.15
CA ILE A 68 5.67 3.86 5.59
C ILE A 68 5.81 2.92 4.38
N ASN A 69 4.99 3.13 3.35
CA ASN A 69 4.97 2.32 2.14
C ASN A 69 6.33 2.38 1.44
N ILE A 70 6.82 3.59 1.15
CA ILE A 70 8.11 3.83 0.49
C ILE A 70 9.26 3.26 1.33
N HIS A 71 9.28 3.56 2.63
CA HIS A 71 10.34 3.08 3.52
C HIS A 71 10.39 1.54 3.55
N SER A 72 9.23 0.90 3.65
CA SER A 72 9.12 -0.56 3.66
C SER A 72 9.56 -1.17 2.33
N ASP A 73 9.17 -0.59 1.21
CA ASP A 73 9.59 -1.05 -0.12
C ASP A 73 11.09 -0.88 -0.36
N LEU A 74 11.70 0.20 0.15
CA LEU A 74 13.15 0.39 0.10
C LEU A 74 13.89 -0.70 0.89
N LEU A 75 13.41 -1.04 2.10
CA LEU A 75 13.97 -2.15 2.88
C LEU A 75 13.83 -3.48 2.13
N LEU A 76 12.66 -3.78 1.56
CA LEU A 76 12.44 -5.01 0.78
C LEU A 76 13.35 -5.10 -0.44
N ARG A 77 13.64 -3.98 -1.11
CA ARG A 77 14.56 -3.91 -2.24
C ARG A 77 16.00 -4.22 -1.83
N GLN A 78 16.44 -3.69 -0.68
CA GLN A 78 17.80 -3.90 -0.17
C GLN A 78 18.07 -5.36 0.22
N LEU A 79 17.03 -6.15 0.53
CA LEU A 79 17.18 -7.57 0.87
C LEU A 79 17.62 -8.46 -0.31
N ARG A 80 17.33 -8.06 -1.55
CA ARG A 80 17.64 -8.85 -2.75
C ARG A 80 18.87 -8.30 -3.44
N LYS A 81 19.91 -9.10 -3.64
CA LYS A 81 20.99 -8.74 -4.57
C LYS A 81 20.51 -8.88 -6.04
N PRO A 82 21.09 -8.15 -7.02
CA PRO A 82 20.78 -8.37 -8.43
C PRO A 82 21.00 -9.85 -8.80
N GLY A 83 19.98 -10.51 -9.35
CA GLY A 83 20.02 -11.94 -9.73
C GLY A 83 19.67 -12.94 -8.62
N GLU A 84 19.47 -12.50 -7.37
CA GLU A 84 19.14 -13.39 -6.25
C GLU A 84 17.61 -13.56 -6.11
N VAL A 85 17.13 -14.82 -6.08
CA VAL A 85 15.70 -15.17 -5.95
C VAL A 85 15.35 -15.66 -4.53
N THR A 86 16.29 -15.58 -3.59
CA THR A 86 16.13 -16.08 -2.22
C THR A 86 15.24 -15.15 -1.40
N TYR A 87 14.26 -15.71 -0.71
CA TYR A 87 13.47 -14.97 0.28
C TYR A 87 14.28 -14.78 1.56
N LYS A 88 14.28 -13.56 2.09
CA LYS A 88 14.89 -13.22 3.38
C LYS A 88 13.84 -12.59 4.28
N ILE A 89 14.04 -12.71 5.59
CA ILE A 89 13.17 -12.09 6.58
C ILE A 89 13.46 -10.57 6.58
N PRO A 90 12.48 -9.71 6.27
CA PRO A 90 12.69 -8.28 6.36
C PRO A 90 12.88 -7.85 7.82
N GLN A 91 13.87 -7.01 8.06
CA GLN A 91 14.16 -6.43 9.38
C GLN A 91 14.28 -4.91 9.26
N GLY A 92 14.01 -4.21 10.36
CA GLY A 92 14.04 -2.74 10.43
C GLY A 92 12.67 -2.08 10.21
N GLY A 93 12.54 -0.86 10.72
CA GLY A 93 11.32 -0.06 10.61
C GLY A 93 10.09 -0.80 11.15
N LEU A 94 8.98 -0.69 10.42
CA LEU A 94 7.70 -1.29 10.81
C LEU A 94 7.67 -2.82 10.64
N PHE A 95 8.65 -3.42 9.95
CA PHE A 95 8.74 -4.88 9.82
C PHE A 95 9.04 -5.59 11.13
N THR A 96 9.48 -4.88 12.17
CA THR A 96 9.62 -5.44 13.52
C THR A 96 8.28 -5.80 14.15
N TYR A 97 7.20 -5.12 13.74
CA TYR A 97 5.86 -5.31 14.28
C TYR A 97 4.96 -6.12 13.34
N VAL A 98 5.06 -5.90 12.03
CA VAL A 98 4.16 -6.51 11.04
C VAL A 98 4.91 -7.11 9.85
N SER A 99 4.32 -8.12 9.23
CA SER A 99 4.91 -8.82 8.08
C SER A 99 4.74 -8.04 6.79
N GLY A 100 3.55 -7.46 6.60
CA GLY A 100 3.18 -6.65 5.44
C GLY A 100 3.25 -5.16 5.73
N ALA A 101 4.41 -4.65 6.18
CA ALA A 101 4.56 -3.23 6.52
C ALA A 101 4.24 -2.28 5.35
N ASN A 102 4.62 -2.65 4.13
CA ASN A 102 4.28 -1.90 2.92
C ASN A 102 2.77 -1.91 2.64
N TYR A 103 2.11 -3.05 2.81
CA TYR A 103 0.66 -3.16 2.68
C TYR A 103 -0.09 -2.33 3.73
N PHE A 104 0.41 -2.30 4.97
CA PHE A 104 -0.15 -1.42 6.00
C PHE A 104 -0.02 0.04 5.60
N GLY A 105 1.16 0.48 5.14
CA GLY A 105 1.37 1.83 4.63
C GLY A 105 0.42 2.19 3.50
N GLU A 106 0.24 1.30 2.51
CA GLU A 106 -0.68 1.50 1.40
C GLU A 106 -2.15 1.62 1.85
N ILE A 107 -2.59 0.83 2.82
CA ILE A 107 -3.96 0.97 3.39
C ILE A 107 -4.11 2.35 4.02
N VAL A 108 -3.18 2.74 4.91
CA VAL A 108 -3.23 4.03 5.59
C VAL A 108 -3.21 5.20 4.60
N GLU A 109 -2.41 5.08 3.53
CA GLU A 109 -2.33 6.03 2.44
C GLU A 109 -3.72 6.25 1.80
N TRP A 110 -4.38 5.18 1.35
CA TRP A 110 -5.67 5.31 0.66
C TRP A 110 -6.83 5.70 1.58
N PHE A 111 -6.82 5.27 2.84
CA PHE A 111 -7.80 5.77 3.81
C PHE A 111 -7.60 7.25 4.11
N GLY A 112 -6.36 7.72 4.22
CA GLY A 112 -6.04 9.15 4.32
C GLY A 112 -6.56 9.94 3.11
N PHE A 113 -6.36 9.42 1.89
CA PHE A 113 -6.90 10.00 0.67
C PHE A 113 -8.44 10.05 0.66
N ALA A 114 -9.11 8.98 1.10
CA ALA A 114 -10.56 8.94 1.20
C ALA A 114 -11.12 9.97 2.19
N ILE A 115 -10.45 10.17 3.33
CA ILE A 115 -10.83 11.18 4.32
C ILE A 115 -10.58 12.59 3.77
N ALA A 116 -9.44 12.82 3.11
CA ALA A 116 -9.08 14.14 2.58
C ALA A 116 -10.00 14.60 1.43
N THR A 117 -10.39 13.67 0.56
CA THR A 117 -11.31 13.94 -0.56
C THR A 117 -12.77 13.84 -0.17
N TRP A 118 -13.06 13.24 0.99
CA TRP A 118 -14.42 12.97 1.47
C TRP A 118 -15.36 12.41 0.38
N SER A 119 -14.82 11.56 -0.48
CA SER A 119 -15.49 11.09 -1.69
C SER A 119 -15.81 9.59 -1.61
N LEU A 120 -17.01 9.22 -2.05
CA LEU A 120 -17.43 7.83 -2.13
C LEU A 120 -16.51 6.97 -3.01
N PRO A 121 -16.07 7.39 -4.21
CA PRO A 121 -15.15 6.59 -5.01
C PRO A 121 -13.77 6.41 -4.34
N ALA A 122 -13.25 7.41 -3.61
CA ALA A 122 -12.00 7.25 -2.88
C ALA A 122 -12.15 6.25 -1.72
N PHE A 123 -13.26 6.32 -0.98
CA PHE A 123 -13.56 5.33 0.06
C PHE A 123 -13.71 3.92 -0.50
N ALA A 124 -14.46 3.75 -1.59
CA ALA A 124 -14.62 2.47 -2.26
C ALA A 124 -13.27 1.89 -2.70
N PHE A 125 -12.37 2.73 -3.18
CA PHE A 125 -11.02 2.31 -3.56
C PHE A 125 -10.13 1.94 -2.36
N ALA A 126 -10.20 2.69 -1.27
CA ALA A 126 -9.50 2.36 -0.03
C ALA A 126 -9.97 1.02 0.54
N PHE A 127 -11.28 0.80 0.56
CA PHE A 127 -11.89 -0.46 1.00
C PHE A 127 -11.51 -1.63 0.08
N PHE A 128 -11.56 -1.42 -1.23
CA PHE A 128 -11.12 -2.42 -2.21
C PHE A 128 -9.65 -2.80 -1.98
N THR A 129 -8.78 -1.81 -1.77
CA THR A 129 -7.36 -2.04 -1.48
C THR A 129 -7.21 -2.90 -0.25
N LEU A 130 -7.85 -2.55 0.87
CA LEU A 130 -7.86 -3.35 2.10
C LEU A 130 -8.25 -4.81 1.85
N CYS A 131 -9.35 -5.04 1.11
CA CYS A 131 -9.84 -6.38 0.78
C CYS A 131 -8.88 -7.16 -0.15
N CYS A 132 -8.14 -6.48 -1.02
CA CYS A 132 -7.20 -7.13 -1.92
C CYS A 132 -5.84 -7.43 -1.29
N ILE A 133 -5.27 -6.49 -0.53
CA ILE A 133 -3.91 -6.62 0.02
C ILE A 133 -3.91 -7.18 1.45
N GLY A 134 -4.99 -7.04 2.20
CA GLY A 134 -5.13 -7.61 3.54
C GLY A 134 -4.95 -9.14 3.57
N PRO A 135 -5.68 -9.91 2.75
CA PRO A 135 -5.46 -11.35 2.66
C PRO A 135 -4.06 -11.73 2.16
N ARG A 136 -3.47 -10.93 1.26
CA ARG A 136 -2.08 -11.15 0.80
C ARG A 136 -1.08 -11.01 1.94
N ALA A 137 -1.24 -10.02 2.81
CA ALA A 137 -0.42 -9.84 4.01
C ALA A 137 -0.52 -11.05 4.95
N TYR A 138 -1.73 -11.57 5.15
CA TYR A 138 -1.95 -12.79 5.94
C TYR A 138 -1.27 -14.01 5.33
N HIS A 139 -1.40 -14.23 4.02
CA HIS A 139 -0.73 -15.33 3.33
C HIS A 139 0.80 -15.19 3.40
N HIS A 140 1.35 -13.98 3.28
CA HIS A 140 2.77 -13.70 3.46
C HIS A 140 3.23 -14.04 4.88
N HIS A 141 2.49 -13.61 5.91
CA HIS A 141 2.80 -13.92 7.30
C HIS A 141 2.82 -15.43 7.56
N ARG A 142 1.80 -16.14 7.06
CA ARG A 142 1.73 -17.61 7.18
C ARG A 142 2.86 -18.32 6.44
N TYR A 143 3.26 -17.81 5.26
CA TYR A 143 4.40 -18.31 4.52
C TYR A 143 5.70 -18.13 5.30
N TYR A 144 5.93 -16.94 5.87
CA TYR A 144 7.13 -16.67 6.68
C TYR A 144 7.22 -17.58 7.90
N LEU A 145 6.13 -17.76 8.65
CA LEU A 145 6.09 -18.65 9.81
C LEU A 145 6.38 -20.13 9.47
N LYS A 146 5.95 -20.59 8.29
CA LYS A 146 6.19 -21.96 7.83
C LYS A 146 7.58 -22.17 7.27
N THR A 147 8.18 -21.14 6.69
CA THR A 147 9.42 -21.24 5.91
C THR A 147 10.65 -20.98 6.78
N PHE A 148 10.53 -20.07 7.74
CA PHE A 148 11.66 -19.64 8.58
C PHE A 148 11.42 -20.02 10.03
N THR A 149 12.25 -20.91 10.57
CA THR A 149 12.24 -21.30 11.99
C THR A 149 12.54 -20.12 12.91
N ASP A 150 13.39 -19.19 12.44
CA ASP A 150 13.86 -18.03 13.21
C ASP A 150 12.94 -16.80 13.04
N TYR A 151 11.75 -16.99 12.46
CA TYR A 151 10.82 -15.88 12.26
C TYR A 151 10.25 -15.37 13.59
N PRO A 152 10.28 -14.05 13.86
CA PRO A 152 9.77 -13.51 15.12
C PRO A 152 8.25 -13.74 15.28
N LYS A 153 7.88 -14.59 16.25
CA LYS A 153 6.47 -14.94 16.53
C LYS A 153 5.64 -13.78 17.12
N SER A 154 6.31 -12.72 17.58
CA SER A 154 5.65 -11.49 18.04
C SER A 154 5.08 -10.65 16.90
N ARG A 155 5.58 -10.82 15.66
CA ARG A 155 5.10 -10.08 14.50
C ARG A 155 3.67 -10.47 14.16
N LYS A 156 2.91 -9.48 13.70
CA LYS A 156 1.56 -9.63 13.17
C LYS A 156 1.58 -9.62 11.63
N ALA A 157 0.46 -9.89 11.00
CA ALA A 157 0.38 -9.94 9.55
C ALA A 157 0.39 -8.54 8.93
N LEU A 158 -0.41 -7.62 9.45
CA LEU A 158 -0.75 -6.34 8.83
C LEU A 158 -0.97 -5.19 9.83
N ILE A 159 -1.80 -5.37 10.85
CA ILE A 159 -2.11 -4.33 11.85
C ILE A 159 -1.22 -4.57 13.08
N PRO A 160 -0.36 -3.62 13.45
CA PRO A 160 0.51 -3.77 14.62
C PRO A 160 -0.28 -4.18 15.86
N PHE A 161 0.20 -5.19 16.57
CA PHE A 161 -0.38 -5.75 17.80
C PHE A 161 -1.77 -6.40 17.68
N VAL A 162 -2.48 -6.25 16.56
CA VAL A 162 -3.84 -6.77 16.37
C VAL A 162 -3.87 -7.96 15.43
N PHE A 163 -3.51 -7.77 14.16
CA PHE A 163 -3.73 -8.75 13.09
C PHE A 163 -2.49 -8.94 12.23
#